data_AF-A0A532TN22-F1
#
_entry.id   AF-A0A532TN22-F1
#
_cell.length_a   1.000
_cell.length_b   1.000
_cell.length_c   1.000
_cell.angle_alpha   90.00
_cell.angle_beta   90.00
_cell.angle_gamma   90.00
#
_symmetry.space_group_name_H-M   'P 1'
#
loop_
_entity.id
_entity.type
_entity.pdbx_description
1 polymer ?
#
loop_
_entity_poly.entity_id
_entity_poly.type
_entity_poly.pdbx_seq_one_letter_code
_entity_poly.pdbx_strand_id
1 'polypeptide(L)'
;MANKTEINFGSKEYLTPIQYNLIKTLQNGGPYTRKALVKELNTPRTTIYDNLLKLQKRKFIEKFSRNNGMRGRPLVFWKLKN
;
A
#
# COMPACT_ATOMS: atom_id res chain seq x y z
N MET A 1 -20.57 -5.46 -12.10
CA MET A 1 -19.30 -5.38 -12.85
C MET A 1 -18.41 -4.37 -12.14
N ALA A 2 -17.29 -4.80 -11.56
CA ALA A 2 -16.43 -3.89 -10.80
C ALA A 2 -15.73 -2.91 -11.76
N ASN A 3 -16.01 -1.62 -11.61
CA ASN A 3 -15.38 -0.57 -12.40
C ASN A 3 -13.88 -0.57 -12.11
N LYS A 4 -13.09 -1.01 -13.09
CA LYS A 4 -11.62 -1.00 -13.05
C LYS A 4 -11.20 0.46 -13.17
N THR A 5 -10.93 1.12 -12.05
CA THR A 5 -10.39 2.47 -12.03
C THR A 5 -9.00 2.39 -12.65
N GLU A 6 -8.87 2.87 -13.88
CA GLU A 6 -7.57 3.00 -14.55
C GLU A 6 -6.81 4.14 -13.89
N ILE A 7 -5.89 3.77 -12.99
CA ILE A 7 -4.99 4.73 -12.36
C ILE A 7 -3.96 5.11 -13.42
N ASN A 8 -4.16 6.26 -14.05
CA ASN A 8 -3.19 6.88 -14.94
C ASN A 8 -1.98 7.35 -14.12
N PHE A 9 -1.02 6.46 -13.91
CA PHE A 9 0.29 6.82 -13.40
C PHE A 9 0.96 7.72 -14.46
N GLY A 10 0.93 9.04 -14.23
CA GLY A 10 1.48 10.04 -15.14
C GLY A 10 2.87 9.64 -15.64
N SER A 11 3.02 9.60 -16.97
CA SER A 11 4.26 9.62 -17.75
C SER A 11 5.52 9.00 -17.11
N LYS A 12 5.79 7.72 -17.43
CA LYS A 12 7.11 7.05 -17.35
C LYS A 12 7.82 6.97 -15.98
N GLU A 13 7.10 6.81 -14.87
CA GLU A 13 7.79 6.40 -13.63
C GLU A 13 8.07 4.88 -13.62
N TYR A 14 9.36 4.51 -13.66
CA TYR A 14 9.79 3.12 -13.47
C TYR A 14 9.57 2.71 -12.01
N LEU A 15 8.57 1.84 -11.81
CA LEU A 15 8.38 1.14 -10.54
C LEU A 15 9.29 -0.08 -10.50
N THR A 16 9.97 -0.27 -9.37
CA THR A 16 10.64 -1.55 -9.12
C THR A 16 9.61 -2.69 -9.03
N PRO A 17 9.98 -3.95 -9.28
CA PRO A 17 9.02 -5.07 -9.18
C PRO A 17 8.27 -5.13 -7.84
N ILE A 18 8.96 -4.83 -6.73
CA ILE A 18 8.33 -4.81 -5.41
C ILE A 18 7.34 -3.65 -5.24
N GLN A 19 7.63 -2.48 -5.80
CA GLN A 19 6.72 -1.33 -5.76
C GLN A 19 5.48 -1.57 -6.62
N TYR A 20 5.67 -2.13 -7.81
CA TYR A 20 4.57 -2.53 -8.69
C TYR A 20 3.66 -3.56 -8.00
N ASN A 21 4.24 -4.59 -7.40
CA ASN A 21 3.49 -5.61 -6.67
C ASN A 21 2.73 -5.02 -5.47
N LEU A 22 3.35 -4.11 -4.70
CA LEU A 22 2.67 -3.39 -3.61
C LEU A 22 1.44 -2.64 -4.09
N ILE A 23 1.56 -1.85 -5.16
CA ILE A 23 0.44 -1.10 -5.75
C ILE A 23 -0.65 -2.06 -6.21
N LYS A 24 -0.29 -3.13 -6.93
CA LYS A 24 -1.24 -4.12 -7.44
C LYS A 24 -1.99 -4.84 -6.31
N THR A 25 -1.30 -5.21 -5.23
CA THR A 25 -1.93 -5.81 -4.04
C THR A 25 -2.92 -4.85 -3.39
N LEU A 26 -2.57 -3.57 -3.24
CA LEU A 26 -3.48 -2.56 -2.69
C LEU A 26 -4.66 -2.25 -3.62
N GLN A 27 -4.46 -2.32 -4.94
CA GLN A 27 -5.52 -2.14 -5.93
C GLN A 27 -6.55 -3.26 -5.89
N ASN A 28 -6.08 -4.51 -5.79
CA ASN A 28 -6.95 -5.68 -5.83
C ASN A 28 -7.59 -5.99 -4.47
N GLY A 29 -6.86 -5.79 -3.38
CA GLY A 29 -7.28 -6.17 -2.04
C GLY A 29 -7.76 -5.02 -1.15
N GLY A 30 -7.59 -3.77 -1.57
CA GLY A 30 -7.92 -2.59 -0.76
C GLY A 30 -6.87 -2.27 0.31
N PRO A 31 -7.27 -1.68 1.46
CA PRO A 31 -6.34 -1.25 2.49
C PRO A 31 -5.68 -2.40 3.25
N TYR A 32 -4.34 -2.42 3.31
CA TYR A 32 -3.59 -3.45 4.04
C TYR A 32 -2.75 -2.87 5.18
N THR A 33 -2.57 -3.66 6.24
CA THR A 33 -1.51 -3.37 7.23
C THR A 33 -0.16 -3.82 6.68
N ARG A 34 0.94 -3.25 7.22
CA ARG A 34 2.30 -3.73 6.91
C ARG A 34 2.45 -5.24 7.18
N LYS A 35 1.85 -5.77 8.25
CA LYS A 35 1.91 -7.20 8.59
C LYS A 35 1.21 -8.04 7.51
N ALA A 36 0.08 -7.57 6.99
CA ALA A 36 -0.64 -8.26 5.94
C ALA A 36 0.14 -8.24 4.62
N LEU A 37 0.74 -7.10 4.23
CA LEU A 37 1.58 -7.01 3.03
C LEU A 37 2.81 -7.92 3.06
N VAL A 38 3.43 -8.09 4.25
CA VAL A 38 4.54 -9.03 4.42
C VAL A 38 4.12 -10.47 4.11
N LYS A 39 2.93 -10.87 4.58
CA LYS A 39 2.39 -12.20 4.32
C LYS A 39 2.03 -12.38 2.85
N GLU A 40 1.35 -11.39 2.29
CA GLU A 40 0.84 -11.45 0.91
C GLU A 40 1.97 -11.48 -0.13
N LEU A 41 3.02 -10.68 0.08
CA LEU A 41 4.13 -10.55 -0.86
C LEU A 41 5.34 -11.41 -0.51
N ASN A 42 5.25 -12.22 0.56
CA ASN A 42 6.36 -13.01 1.11
C ASN A 42 7.70 -12.23 1.15
N THR A 43 7.64 -10.97 1.56
CA THR A 43 8.77 -10.02 1.49
C THR A 43 9.12 -9.52 2.89
N PRO A 44 10.42 -9.33 3.23
CA PRO A 44 10.82 -8.84 4.55
C PRO A 44 10.14 -7.55 4.98
N ARG A 45 9.87 -7.45 6.28
CA ARG A 45 9.10 -6.34 6.89
C ARG A 45 9.73 -4.96 6.68
N THR A 46 11.06 -4.88 6.72
CA THR A 46 11.82 -3.65 6.47
C THR A 46 11.71 -3.24 5.00
N THR A 47 11.92 -4.17 4.07
CA THR A 47 11.77 -3.96 2.63
C THR A 47 10.37 -3.46 2.26
N ILE A 48 9.32 -4.04 2.85
CA ILE A 48 7.95 -3.56 2.67
C ILE A 48 7.81 -2.12 3.20
N TYR A 49 8.31 -1.83 4.40
CA TYR A 49 8.22 -0.50 4.98
C TYR A 49 8.93 0.57 4.15
N ASP A 50 10.14 0.29 3.69
CA ASP A 50 10.94 1.22 2.90
C ASP A 50 10.26 1.55 1.57
N ASN A 51 9.69 0.54 0.91
CA ASN A 51 8.97 0.76 -0.35
C ASN A 51 7.64 1.47 -0.15
N LEU A 52 6.90 1.20 0.93
CA LEU A 52 5.71 1.97 1.29
C LEU A 52 6.04 3.45 1.50
N LEU A 53 7.13 3.76 2.20
CA LEU A 53 7.57 5.16 2.37
C LEU A 53 7.95 5.81 1.04
N LYS A 54 8.66 5.11 0.15
CA LYS A 54 9.01 5.61 -1.19
C LYS A 54 7.75 5.91 -2.01
N LEU A 55 6.79 4.99 -2.03
CA LEU A 55 5.51 5.16 -2.73
C LEU A 55 4.66 6.30 -2.13
N GLN A 56 4.68 6.45 -0.80
CA GLN A 56 3.99 7.54 -0.12
C GLN A 56 4.58 8.91 -0.47
N LYS A 57 5.91 9.03 -0.50
CA LYS A 57 6.60 10.26 -0.92
C LYS A 57 6.21 10.67 -2.35
N ARG A 58 6.02 9.68 -3.22
CA ARG A 58 5.56 9.86 -4.61
C ARG A 58 4.03 10.01 -4.73
N LYS A 59 3.30 10.05 -3.61
CA LYS A 59 1.84 10.23 -3.55
C LYS A 59 1.02 9.12 -4.23
N PHE A 60 1.58 7.92 -4.47
CA PHE A 60 0.80 6.78 -4.99
C PHE A 60 -0.10 6.14 -3.92
N ILE A 61 0.35 6.19 -2.66
CA ILE A 61 -0.35 5.58 -1.53
C ILE A 61 -0.39 6.53 -0.35
N GLU A 62 -1.33 6.30 0.55
CA GLU A 62 -1.42 7.00 1.82
C GLU A 62 -1.64 6.03 2.99
N LYS A 63 -1.20 6.46 4.17
CA LYS A 63 -1.41 5.72 5.42
C LYS A 63 -2.54 6.35 6.22
N PHE A 64 -3.35 5.52 6.87
CA PHE A 64 -4.34 5.98 7.83
C PHE A 64 -4.37 5.04 9.03
N SER A 65 -4.72 5.60 10.19
CA SER A 65 -4.93 4.82 11.41
C SER A 65 -6.40 4.53 11.62
N ARG A 66 -6.74 3.27 11.91
CA ARG A 66 -8.08 2.89 12.35
C ARG A 66 -8.03 2.62 13.86
N ASN A 67 -8.70 3.47 14.63
CA ASN A 67 -8.95 3.20 16.03
C ASN A 67 -10.07 2.14 16.12
N ASN A 68 -9.83 1.07 16.86
CA ASN A 68 -10.79 -0.01 17.08
C ASN A 68 -11.52 0.13 18.42
N GLY A 69 -11.41 1.30 19.09
CA GLY A 69 -12.04 1.56 20.39
C GLY A 69 -11.33 0.84 21.56
N MET A 70 -10.26 0.09 21.28
CA MET A 70 -9.49 -0.62 22.29
C MET A 70 -8.31 0.23 22.76
N ARG A 71 -7.94 0.09 24.04
CA ARG A 71 -6.75 0.72 24.62
C ARG A 71 -5.48 0.16 23.97
N GLY A 72 -4.66 1.02 23.37
CA GLY A 72 -3.38 0.62 22.76
C GLY A 72 -3.01 1.42 21.52
N ARG A 73 -1.96 0.98 20.81
CA ARG A 73 -1.52 1.60 19.56
C ARG A 73 -2.47 1.24 18.41
N PRO A 74 -3.02 2.22 17.68
CA PRO A 74 -3.99 1.93 16.62
C PRO A 74 -3.39 1.17 15.43
N LEU A 75 -4.28 0.42 14.75
CA LEU A 75 -4.13 -0.17 13.42
C LEU A 75 -3.60 0.82 12.38
N VAL A 76 -2.40 0.65 11.81
CA VAL A 76 -1.96 1.44 10.64
C VAL A 76 -2.18 0.64 9.36
N PHE A 77 -2.98 1.23 8.46
CA PHE A 77 -3.30 0.71 7.14
C PHE A 77 -2.72 1.60 6.06
N TRP A 78 -2.48 1.01 4.90
CA TRP A 78 -2.01 1.64 3.68
C TRP A 78 -3.04 1.39 2.59
N LYS A 79 -3.35 2.41 1.79
CA LYS A 79 -4.26 2.31 0.65
C LYS A 79 -3.73 3.15 -0.51
N LEU A 80 -4.23 2.88 -1.71
CA LEU A 80 -4.01 3.77 -2.84
C LEU A 80 -4.55 5.16 -2.54
N LYS A 81 -3.83 6.16 -3.03
CA LYS A 81 -4.28 7.53 -3.00
C LYS A 81 -5.18 7.77 -4.21
N ASN A 82 -6.39 8.29 -3.98
CA ASN A 82 -7.31 8.70 -5.04
C ASN A 82 -6.89 10.06 -5.62
#